data_AF-A0A8T3WMR4-F1
#
_entry.id   AF-A0A8T3WMR4-F1
#
_cell.length_a   1.000
_cell.length_b   1.000
_cell.length_c   1.000
_cell.angle_alpha   90.00
_cell.angle_beta   90.00
_cell.angle_gamma   90.00
#
_symmetry.space_group_name_H-M   'P 1'
#
loop_
_entity.id
_entity.type
_entity.pdbx_description
1 polymer ?
#
loop_
_entity_poly.entity_id
_entity_poly.type
_entity_poly.pdbx_seq_one_letter_code
_entity_poly.pdbx_strand_id
1 'polypeptide(L)'
;MKIKIYISLILVFILNFFIVNAIDSVTDALIEGQTKTYTIDGKTYEVTPNFIDSDEAQYIVNGRVTKKLKAGDTYNISEDIVIGVINILYQDYAGGIHSTTFALTQIERCGNSICGEGETCSSCQQDCGCVSGYACQSEQCIQVVFCGDNKCGPEETCEKDNCCYGRTVDLNSDRYYCGSCGNVCITNQDCISGICKFPEYCGDDACNSNENCGTCAEDCACAKNTRCELNKCVTYCGNGICESNEKGICKADCKWCGDSSCNGNEDYKKCPQDCERPIICSDKICDNNENCCIDCGCDIGYECISNSCVLAYECISNSDCGGNEVCINNKCVLVAQNTIKEGQNVLQVVIKWFFGLFRR
;
A
#
# COMPACT_ATOMS: atom_id res chain seq x y z
N MET A 1 73.24 34.44 35.06
CA MET A 1 72.14 35.43 35.26
C MET A 1 71.05 35.41 34.16
N LYS A 2 70.97 34.40 33.28
CA LYS A 2 69.98 34.34 32.18
C LYS A 2 68.81 33.35 32.39
N ILE A 3 68.89 32.47 33.39
CA ILE A 3 67.87 31.44 33.67
C ILE A 3 66.65 31.99 34.44
N LYS A 4 66.84 33.02 35.30
CA LYS A 4 65.73 33.61 36.06
C LYS A 4 64.73 34.40 35.20
N ILE A 5 65.16 34.93 34.05
CA ILE A 5 64.30 35.72 33.14
C ILE A 5 63.37 34.80 32.33
N TYR A 6 63.85 33.63 31.90
CA TYR A 6 63.04 32.65 31.16
C TYR A 6 61.97 32.00 32.03
N ILE A 7 62.26 31.70 33.30
CA ILE A 7 61.25 31.16 34.23
C ILE A 7 60.16 32.20 34.53
N SER A 8 60.51 33.48 34.60
CA SER A 8 59.54 34.56 34.82
C SER A 8 58.67 34.83 33.58
N LEU A 9 59.21 34.72 32.37
CA LEU A 9 58.44 34.84 31.11
C LEU A 9 57.54 33.64 30.86
N ILE A 10 58.01 32.43 31.19
CA ILE A 10 57.22 31.19 31.09
C ILE A 10 56.12 31.17 32.15
N LEU A 11 56.35 31.64 33.38
CA LEU A 11 55.27 31.79 34.37
C LEU A 11 54.21 32.79 33.91
N VAL A 12 54.58 33.93 33.31
CA VAL A 12 53.63 34.92 32.78
C VAL A 12 52.86 34.39 31.56
N PHE A 13 53.49 33.57 30.71
CA PHE A 13 52.80 32.93 29.59
C PHE A 13 51.86 31.81 30.04
N ILE A 14 52.25 31.02 31.05
CA ILE A 14 51.41 29.96 31.63
C ILE A 14 50.27 30.58 32.46
N LEU A 15 50.49 31.68 33.18
CA LEU A 15 49.43 32.44 33.88
C LEU A 15 48.39 33.04 32.92
N ASN A 16 48.77 33.37 31.68
CA ASN A 16 47.82 33.80 30.64
C ASN A 16 47.16 32.63 29.88
N PHE A 17 47.75 31.43 29.92
CA PHE A 17 47.18 30.24 29.25
C PHE A 17 46.18 29.46 30.13
N PHE A 18 46.12 29.75 31.43
CA PHE A 18 45.15 29.17 32.36
C PHE A 18 43.84 29.97 32.51
N ILE A 19 43.59 30.99 31.67
CA ILE A 19 42.31 31.74 31.67
C ILE A 19 41.67 31.74 30.28
N VAL A 20 41.46 30.56 29.68
CA VAL A 20 40.42 30.39 28.65
C VAL A 20 39.82 29.00 28.83
N ASN A 21 39.13 28.84 29.95
CA ASN A 21 37.99 27.96 30.13
C ASN A 21 37.17 28.60 31.26
N ALA A 22 36.87 29.89 31.10
CA ALA A 22 35.85 30.51 31.91
C ALA A 22 34.54 29.99 31.35
N ILE A 23 33.78 29.25 32.15
CA ILE A 23 32.32 29.28 32.01
C ILE A 23 31.96 30.75 31.92
N ASP A 24 31.47 31.17 30.76
CA ASP A 24 31.24 32.58 30.43
C ASP A 24 30.08 33.06 31.31
N SER A 25 30.46 33.45 32.52
CA SER A 25 29.60 33.74 33.64
C SER A 25 30.16 34.93 34.37
N VAL A 26 29.27 35.85 34.71
CA VAL A 26 29.63 37.05 35.46
C VAL A 26 28.74 37.14 36.69
N THR A 27 29.39 37.35 37.83
CA THR A 27 28.73 37.58 39.11
C THR A 27 28.93 39.01 39.52
N ASP A 28 27.87 39.69 39.94
CA ASP A 28 27.94 41.07 40.40
C ASP A 28 26.85 41.36 41.45
N ALA A 29 27.01 42.48 42.15
CA ALA A 29 26.02 43.01 43.07
C ALA A 29 25.63 44.42 42.66
N LEU A 30 24.33 44.65 42.48
CA LEU A 30 23.78 45.95 42.11
C LEU A 30 22.79 46.42 43.18
N ILE A 31 22.71 47.73 43.36
CA ILE A 31 21.65 48.36 44.17
C ILE A 31 20.39 48.59 43.33
N GLU A 32 19.24 48.70 43.98
CA GLU A 32 17.96 48.97 43.31
C GLU A 32 18.06 50.22 42.42
N GLY A 33 17.64 50.10 41.15
CA GLY A 33 17.70 51.15 40.14
C GLY A 33 19.07 51.35 39.48
N GLN A 34 20.14 50.68 39.93
CA GLN A 34 21.45 50.76 39.27
C GLN A 34 21.48 49.91 38.00
N THR A 35 21.84 50.54 36.88
CA THR A 35 22.03 49.84 35.59
C THR A 35 23.50 49.60 35.32
N LYS A 36 23.85 48.39 34.89
CA LYS A 36 25.19 48.05 34.41
C LYS A 36 25.13 47.10 33.22
N THR A 37 26.11 47.22 32.33
CA THR A 37 26.23 46.39 31.14
C THR A 37 27.28 45.31 31.33
N TYR A 38 26.96 44.10 30.90
CA TYR A 38 27.80 42.90 30.97
C TYR A 38 28.00 42.34 29.56
N THR A 39 29.16 41.76 29.28
CA THR A 39 29.43 41.08 28.00
C THR A 39 29.75 39.63 28.26
N ILE A 40 28.99 38.72 27.64
CA ILE A 40 29.12 37.26 27.75
C ILE A 40 29.07 36.72 26.33
N ASP A 41 30.09 35.97 25.90
CA ASP A 41 30.23 35.44 24.53
C ASP A 41 29.98 36.49 23.42
N GLY A 42 30.57 37.67 23.61
CA GLY A 42 30.44 38.80 22.69
C GLY A 42 29.04 39.45 22.64
N LYS A 43 28.05 38.95 23.36
CA LYS A 43 26.71 39.55 23.50
C LYS A 43 26.64 40.44 24.73
N THR A 44 26.00 41.61 24.59
CA THR A 44 25.87 42.59 25.66
C THR A 44 24.51 42.49 26.36
N TYR A 45 24.54 42.51 27.69
CA TYR A 45 23.38 42.44 28.58
C TYR A 45 23.36 43.66 29.50
N GLU A 46 22.39 44.54 29.33
CA GLU A 46 22.11 45.62 30.26
C GLU A 46 21.18 45.11 31.37
N VAL A 47 21.66 45.10 32.61
CA VAL A 47 20.90 44.60 33.77
C VAL A 47 20.64 45.74 34.74
N THR A 48 19.39 45.84 35.18
CA THR A 48 18.94 46.77 36.23
C THR A 48 18.07 46.04 37.24
N PRO A 49 18.39 46.01 38.54
CA PRO A 49 17.44 45.58 39.55
C PRO A 49 16.30 46.60 39.64
N ASN A 50 15.11 46.22 39.17
CA ASN A 50 13.95 47.09 39.08
C ASN A 50 13.17 47.17 40.39
N PHE A 51 13.23 46.11 41.19
CA PHE A 51 12.53 46.02 42.47
C PHE A 51 13.28 45.04 43.37
N ILE A 52 13.45 45.40 44.64
CA ILE A 52 14.06 44.55 45.68
C ILE A 52 13.23 44.70 46.95
N ASP A 53 12.82 43.59 47.56
CA ASP A 53 12.27 43.56 48.92
C ASP A 53 13.07 42.59 49.82
N SER A 54 12.50 42.22 50.97
CA SER A 54 13.16 41.36 51.96
C SER A 54 13.46 39.93 51.49
N ASP A 55 12.81 39.43 50.44
CA ASP A 55 12.95 38.03 49.99
C ASP A 55 13.00 37.87 48.46
N GLU A 56 12.60 38.89 47.69
CA GLU A 56 12.48 38.82 46.25
C GLU A 56 13.18 39.98 45.52
N ALA A 57 13.74 39.69 44.36
CA ALA A 57 14.31 40.65 43.44
C ALA A 57 13.69 40.50 42.04
N GLN A 58 13.49 41.62 41.34
CA GLN A 58 13.06 41.65 39.94
C GLN A 58 14.08 42.44 39.13
N TYR A 59 14.39 41.93 37.94
CA TYR A 59 15.39 42.53 37.05
C TYR A 59 14.74 43.01 35.76
N ILE A 60 15.31 44.06 35.17
CA ILE A 60 15.17 44.40 33.76
C ILE A 60 16.46 44.00 33.07
N VAL A 61 16.39 43.11 32.08
CA VAL A 61 17.53 42.69 31.27
C VAL A 61 17.24 42.98 29.80
N ASN A 62 18.04 43.85 29.18
CA ASN A 62 17.82 44.32 27.81
C ASN A 62 16.37 44.81 27.57
N GLY A 63 15.80 45.51 28.55
CA GLY A 63 14.42 46.01 28.51
C GLY A 63 13.32 45.00 28.84
N ARG A 64 13.64 43.71 29.06
CA ARG A 64 12.67 42.68 29.48
C ARG A 64 12.65 42.53 30.99
N VAL A 65 11.46 42.56 31.58
CA VAL A 65 11.26 42.40 33.02
C VAL A 65 11.15 40.92 33.37
N THR A 66 11.92 40.46 34.36
CA THR A 66 11.82 39.08 34.88
C THR A 66 10.58 38.93 35.77
N LYS A 67 10.21 37.68 36.10
CA LYS A 67 9.39 37.43 37.29
C LYS A 67 10.16 37.86 38.55
N LYS A 68 9.47 37.97 39.69
CA LYS A 68 10.15 38.09 40.99
C LYS A 68 10.87 36.78 41.31
N LEU A 69 12.12 36.87 41.76
CA LEU A 69 13.04 35.77 41.98
C LEU A 69 13.57 35.82 43.42
N LYS A 70 13.56 34.69 44.11
CA LYS A 70 14.17 34.55 45.44
C LYS A 70 15.65 34.20 45.33
N ALA A 71 16.39 34.31 46.42
CA ALA A 71 17.76 33.79 46.47
C ALA A 71 17.77 32.28 46.15
N GLY A 72 18.59 31.88 45.17
CA GLY A 72 18.66 30.53 44.60
C GLY A 72 17.82 30.33 43.33
N ASP A 73 16.87 31.22 43.03
CA ASP A 73 16.06 31.12 41.82
C ASP A 73 16.86 31.51 40.56
N THR A 74 16.49 30.88 39.45
CA THR A 74 17.01 31.18 38.12
C THR A 74 15.91 31.60 37.16
N TYR A 75 16.29 32.34 36.13
CA TYR A 75 15.40 32.79 35.06
C TYR A 75 16.13 32.85 33.72
N ASN A 76 15.54 32.20 32.70
CA ASN A 76 16.08 32.21 31.35
C ASN A 76 15.77 33.54 30.67
N ILE A 77 16.80 34.34 30.39
CA ILE A 77 16.70 35.62 29.67
C ILE A 77 16.49 35.37 28.18
N SER A 78 17.21 34.37 27.67
CA SER A 78 17.13 33.84 26.32
C SER A 78 17.42 32.34 26.36
N GLU A 79 17.44 31.66 25.21
CA GLU A 79 17.74 30.22 25.15
C GLU A 79 19.15 29.88 25.68
N ASP A 80 20.09 30.83 25.60
CA ASP A 80 21.51 30.60 25.89
C ASP A 80 22.00 31.30 27.17
N ILE A 81 21.14 32.07 27.86
CA ILE A 81 21.55 32.88 29.02
C ILE A 81 20.53 32.81 30.14
N VAL A 82 21.06 32.57 31.34
CA VAL A 82 20.30 32.50 32.58
C VAL A 82 20.80 33.57 33.53
N ILE A 83 19.87 34.27 34.20
CA ILE A 83 20.17 35.03 35.41
C ILE A 83 19.81 34.19 36.64
N GLY A 84 20.73 34.06 37.58
CA GLY A 84 20.52 33.39 38.87
C GLY A 84 20.70 34.38 40.01
N VAL A 85 19.75 34.41 40.96
CA VAL A 85 19.87 35.25 42.15
C VAL A 85 20.65 34.50 43.21
N ILE A 86 21.74 35.09 43.70
CA ILE A 86 22.60 34.49 44.71
C ILE A 86 22.19 34.98 46.10
N ASN A 87 21.97 36.29 46.25
CA ASN A 87 21.65 36.90 47.53
C ASN A 87 20.80 38.16 47.36
N ILE A 88 19.98 38.47 48.36
CA ILE A 88 19.15 39.67 48.44
C ILE A 88 19.42 40.33 49.79
N LEU A 89 19.78 41.62 49.75
CA LEU A 89 20.01 42.46 50.91
C LEU A 89 19.00 43.60 50.90
N TYR A 90 18.15 43.65 51.91
CA TYR A 90 17.14 44.68 52.08
C TYR A 90 17.16 45.23 53.51
N GLN A 91 17.09 46.54 53.63
CA GLN A 91 17.18 47.26 54.91
C GLN A 91 16.09 48.33 54.96
N ASP A 92 15.10 48.14 55.84
CA ASP A 92 13.81 48.87 55.86
C ASP A 92 13.82 50.19 56.64
N TYR A 93 14.97 50.86 56.72
CA TYR A 93 15.13 52.16 57.37
C TYR A 93 15.57 53.24 56.40
N ALA A 94 15.41 54.52 56.77
CA ALA A 94 15.76 55.65 55.91
C ALA A 94 17.25 55.64 55.55
N GLY A 95 17.56 55.50 54.26
CA GLY A 95 18.93 55.34 53.76
C GLY A 95 19.49 53.92 53.81
N GLY A 96 18.64 52.92 54.10
CA GLY A 96 18.99 51.51 54.00
C GLY A 96 19.37 51.08 52.59
N ILE A 97 20.16 50.03 52.48
CA ILE A 97 20.64 49.49 51.20
C ILE A 97 19.68 48.41 50.71
N HIS A 98 19.21 48.57 49.47
CA HIS A 98 18.50 47.55 48.73
C HIS A 98 19.44 47.07 47.61
N SER A 99 19.98 45.86 47.76
CA SER A 99 20.95 45.29 46.82
C SER A 99 20.69 43.81 46.57
N THR A 100 21.04 43.36 45.38
CA THR A 100 20.99 41.95 45.03
C THR A 100 22.27 41.50 44.34
N THR A 101 22.75 40.31 44.70
CA THR A 101 23.85 39.62 44.04
C THR A 101 23.28 38.60 43.08
N PHE A 102 23.74 38.61 41.83
CA PHE A 102 23.31 37.70 40.79
C PHE A 102 24.48 37.17 39.98
N ALA A 103 24.25 36.06 39.29
CA ALA A 103 25.11 35.56 38.22
C ALA A 103 24.34 35.59 36.90
N LEU A 104 24.97 36.07 35.83
CA LEU A 104 24.57 35.75 34.47
C LEU A 104 25.47 34.62 33.99
N THR A 105 24.88 33.55 33.46
CA THR A 105 25.60 32.34 33.03
C THR A 105 25.19 31.98 31.61
N GLN A 106 26.18 31.77 30.74
CA GLN A 106 25.98 31.16 29.44
C GLN A 106 25.73 29.67 29.56
N ILE A 107 24.70 29.19 28.86
CA ILE A 107 24.47 27.76 28.62
C ILE A 107 25.25 27.38 27.36
N GLU A 108 26.39 26.71 27.49
CA GLU A 108 27.05 26.08 26.34
C GLU A 108 26.23 24.86 25.89
N ARG A 109 25.61 24.97 24.72
CA ARG A 109 24.84 23.90 24.05
C ARG A 109 25.61 23.21 22.91
N CYS A 110 26.91 23.44 22.82
CA CYS A 110 27.74 22.85 21.78
C CYS A 110 29.21 22.81 22.22
N GLY A 111 29.96 21.81 21.79
CA GLY A 111 31.36 21.58 22.12
C GLY A 111 31.59 20.65 23.32
N ASN A 112 30.55 20.01 23.87
CA ASN A 112 30.68 19.05 24.98
C ASN A 112 30.83 17.59 24.50
N SER A 113 30.88 17.37 23.18
CA SER A 113 30.95 16.05 22.53
C SER A 113 29.74 15.14 22.77
N ILE A 114 28.60 15.69 23.20
CA ILE A 114 27.35 14.97 23.46
C ILE A 114 26.21 15.74 22.81
N CYS A 115 25.53 15.14 21.84
CA CYS A 115 24.34 15.73 21.23
C CYS A 115 23.15 15.70 22.22
N GLY A 116 22.90 16.82 22.90
CA GLY A 116 21.90 16.99 23.96
C GLY A 116 20.48 17.35 23.50
N GLU A 117 19.52 17.42 24.42
CA GLU A 117 18.16 17.88 24.10
C GLU A 117 18.17 19.35 23.65
N GLY A 118 17.63 19.61 22.44
CA GLY A 118 17.63 20.93 21.80
C GLY A 118 18.87 21.22 20.95
N GLU A 119 19.83 20.31 20.91
CA GLU A 119 20.95 20.35 19.98
C GLU A 119 20.57 19.63 18.68
N THR A 120 20.76 20.30 17.55
CA THR A 120 20.41 19.80 16.22
C THR A 120 21.60 19.96 15.29
N CYS A 121 21.57 19.30 14.13
CA CYS A 121 22.65 19.48 13.14
C CYS A 121 22.76 20.91 12.60
N SER A 122 21.74 21.77 12.83
CA SER A 122 21.74 23.20 12.46
C SER A 122 22.18 24.11 13.62
N SER A 123 21.82 23.77 14.86
CA SER A 123 22.14 24.58 16.06
C SER A 123 23.48 24.19 16.71
N CYS A 124 23.97 22.97 16.49
CA CYS A 124 25.26 22.49 16.99
C CYS A 124 25.89 21.48 16.02
N GLN A 125 26.58 21.97 14.99
CA GLN A 125 27.27 21.10 14.03
C GLN A 125 28.47 20.35 14.66
N GLN A 126 29.06 20.87 15.73
CA GLN A 126 30.25 20.26 16.34
C GLN A 126 29.93 18.93 17.02
N ASP A 127 28.81 18.84 17.74
CA ASP A 127 28.43 17.62 18.48
C ASP A 127 27.30 16.83 17.77
N CYS A 128 26.42 17.51 17.04
CA CYS A 128 25.30 16.91 16.30
C CYS A 128 25.48 16.97 14.77
N GLY A 129 26.71 17.19 14.29
CA GLY A 129 27.02 17.22 12.88
C GLY A 129 26.66 15.92 12.17
N CYS A 130 26.14 16.03 10.95
CA CYS A 130 25.78 14.86 10.18
C CYS A 130 27.01 14.05 9.78
N VAL A 131 26.94 12.73 9.97
CA VAL A 131 27.98 11.80 9.52
C VAL A 131 28.05 11.75 8.00
N SER A 132 29.17 11.25 7.46
CA SER A 132 29.33 11.05 6.01
C SER A 132 28.15 10.31 5.39
N GLY A 133 27.61 10.84 4.28
CA GLY A 133 26.39 10.32 3.65
C GLY A 133 25.11 11.09 4.03
N TYR A 134 25.19 12.02 4.98
CA TYR A 134 24.05 12.79 5.47
C TYR A 134 24.32 14.30 5.42
N ALA A 135 23.27 15.07 5.16
CA ALA A 135 23.28 16.51 5.15
C ALA A 135 22.21 17.03 6.11
N CYS A 136 22.48 18.16 6.72
CA CYS A 136 21.51 18.79 7.62
C CYS A 136 20.44 19.51 6.80
N GLN A 137 19.19 19.08 6.93
CA GLN A 137 18.02 19.75 6.34
C GLN A 137 16.91 19.82 7.38
N SER A 138 16.37 21.02 7.63
CA SER A 138 15.32 21.24 8.62
C SER A 138 15.65 20.65 9.99
N GLU A 139 16.85 20.96 10.51
CA GLU A 139 17.35 20.50 11.82
C GLU A 139 17.59 18.98 11.93
N GLN A 140 17.40 18.23 10.85
CA GLN A 140 17.58 16.77 10.83
C GLN A 140 18.67 16.35 9.84
N CYS A 141 19.42 15.31 10.19
CA CYS A 141 20.35 14.68 9.26
C CYS A 141 19.57 13.77 8.31
N ILE A 142 19.43 14.21 7.07
CA ILE A 142 18.84 13.42 6.01
C ILE A 142 19.94 12.78 5.17
N GLN A 143 19.68 11.57 4.68
CA GLN A 143 20.62 10.93 3.77
C GLN A 143 20.65 11.71 2.46
N VAL A 144 21.82 12.19 2.07
CA VAL A 144 22.02 12.80 0.75
C VAL A 144 22.43 11.69 -0.20
N VAL A 145 21.63 11.50 -1.24
CA VAL A 145 21.93 10.59 -2.33
C VAL A 145 23.06 11.22 -3.16
N PHE A 146 24.26 10.67 -3.07
CA PHE A 146 25.45 11.18 -3.75
C PHE A 146 25.72 10.38 -5.02
N CYS A 147 25.74 11.06 -6.16
CA CYS A 147 26.25 10.47 -7.40
C CYS A 147 27.78 10.54 -7.49
N GLY A 148 28.42 9.44 -7.87
CA GLY A 148 29.85 9.32 -8.15
C GLY A 148 30.71 8.79 -7.00
N ASP A 149 30.13 8.14 -5.99
CA ASP A 149 30.86 7.58 -4.84
C ASP A 149 31.14 6.07 -4.97
N ASN A 150 30.76 5.46 -6.09
CA ASN A 150 30.84 4.03 -6.41
C ASN A 150 30.05 3.11 -5.46
N LYS A 151 29.03 3.61 -4.76
CA LYS A 151 28.12 2.80 -3.94
C LYS A 151 26.68 3.04 -4.41
N CYS A 152 25.83 2.03 -4.24
CA CYS A 152 24.39 2.21 -4.43
C CYS A 152 23.70 2.23 -3.07
N GLY A 153 23.17 3.39 -2.68
CA GLY A 153 22.25 3.53 -1.57
C GLY A 153 20.82 3.09 -1.94
N PRO A 154 19.95 2.86 -0.95
CA PRO A 154 18.53 2.66 -1.19
C PRO A 154 17.93 3.82 -2.00
N GLU A 155 17.09 3.50 -2.99
CA GLU A 155 16.43 4.48 -3.89
C GLU A 155 17.36 5.29 -4.80
N GLU A 156 18.66 5.00 -4.80
CA GLU A 156 19.60 5.69 -5.66
C GLU A 156 19.41 5.34 -7.14
N THR A 157 19.25 6.39 -7.96
CA THR A 157 19.20 6.29 -9.42
C THR A 157 20.29 7.20 -9.97
N CYS A 158 21.48 6.63 -10.17
CA CYS A 158 22.68 7.33 -10.58
C CYS A 158 23.44 6.54 -11.65
N GLU A 159 23.44 7.04 -12.89
CA GLU A 159 24.11 6.37 -14.02
C GLU A 159 25.65 6.36 -13.88
N LYS A 160 26.20 7.32 -13.14
CA LYS A 160 27.65 7.42 -12.90
C LYS A 160 28.19 6.27 -12.06
N ASP A 161 27.38 5.76 -11.13
CA ASP A 161 27.72 4.64 -10.24
C ASP A 161 27.04 3.33 -10.67
N ASN A 162 26.43 3.30 -11.86
CA ASN A 162 25.71 2.12 -12.34
C ASN A 162 24.58 1.71 -11.38
N CYS A 163 23.93 2.68 -10.72
CA CYS A 163 22.88 2.45 -9.74
C CYS A 163 21.50 2.76 -10.33
N CYS A 164 20.60 1.79 -10.30
CA CYS A 164 19.20 1.97 -10.68
C CYS A 164 18.28 1.49 -9.57
N TYR A 165 17.51 2.42 -8.98
CA TYR A 165 16.54 2.14 -7.91
C TYR A 165 17.16 1.41 -6.70
N GLY A 166 18.37 1.82 -6.33
CA GLY A 166 19.14 1.27 -5.23
C GLY A 166 19.74 -0.12 -5.48
N ARG A 167 19.88 -0.51 -6.75
CA ARG A 167 20.56 -1.73 -7.18
C ARG A 167 21.69 -1.39 -8.13
N THR A 168 22.83 -2.04 -7.97
CA THR A 168 23.90 -2.04 -8.98
C THR A 168 23.45 -2.82 -10.22
N VAL A 169 23.58 -2.20 -11.39
CA VAL A 169 23.28 -2.78 -12.71
C VAL A 169 24.47 -2.56 -13.65
N ASP A 170 24.57 -3.31 -14.75
CA ASP A 170 25.58 -2.98 -15.78
C ASP A 170 24.92 -2.23 -16.93
N LEU A 171 25.06 -0.90 -16.96
CA LEU A 171 24.48 -0.09 -18.03
C LEU A 171 25.06 -0.42 -19.42
N ASN A 172 26.17 -1.15 -19.52
CA ASN A 172 26.78 -1.48 -20.81
C ASN A 172 26.31 -2.78 -21.43
N SER A 173 25.75 -3.69 -20.63
CA SER A 173 25.39 -5.06 -21.06
C SER A 173 24.02 -5.53 -20.57
N ASP A 174 23.44 -4.90 -19.53
CA ASP A 174 22.13 -5.27 -19.03
C ASP A 174 21.03 -4.73 -19.95
N ARG A 175 20.30 -5.66 -20.59
CA ARG A 175 19.19 -5.33 -21.50
C ARG A 175 18.03 -4.62 -20.81
N TYR A 176 17.91 -4.66 -19.49
CA TYR A 176 16.81 -4.01 -18.76
C TYR A 176 17.15 -2.59 -18.30
N TYR A 177 18.42 -2.19 -18.40
CA TYR A 177 18.93 -0.90 -17.93
C TYR A 177 19.99 -0.35 -18.91
N CYS A 178 19.79 -0.51 -20.20
CA CYS A 178 20.84 -0.25 -21.18
C CYS A 178 21.13 1.25 -21.34
N GLY A 179 22.32 1.69 -20.98
CA GLY A 179 22.77 3.09 -21.07
C GLY A 179 22.14 4.04 -20.05
N SER A 180 20.95 3.72 -19.54
CA SER A 180 20.22 4.51 -18.54
C SER A 180 19.24 3.65 -17.75
N CYS A 181 18.89 4.10 -16.55
CA CYS A 181 17.97 3.38 -15.68
C CYS A 181 16.56 3.28 -16.28
N GLY A 182 16.04 2.06 -16.40
CA GLY A 182 14.71 1.79 -16.95
C GLY A 182 14.66 1.73 -18.48
N ASN A 183 15.80 1.87 -19.17
CA ASN A 183 15.86 1.69 -20.61
C ASN A 183 15.98 0.20 -20.95
N VAL A 184 14.84 -0.42 -21.29
CA VAL A 184 14.76 -1.84 -21.65
C VAL A 184 14.90 -2.00 -23.16
N CYS A 185 15.88 -2.78 -23.62
CA CYS A 185 16.02 -3.14 -25.02
C CYS A 185 14.84 -4.01 -25.47
N ILE A 186 14.26 -3.65 -26.62
CA ILE A 186 13.13 -4.35 -27.22
C ILE A 186 13.50 -5.77 -27.65
N THR A 187 12.51 -6.54 -28.12
CA THR A 187 12.72 -7.91 -28.60
C THR A 187 13.85 -7.97 -29.64
N ASN A 188 14.78 -8.92 -29.48
CA ASN A 188 15.96 -9.14 -30.32
C ASN A 188 17.02 -8.03 -30.35
N GLN A 189 16.99 -7.09 -29.41
CA GLN A 189 18.11 -6.19 -29.16
C GLN A 189 18.90 -6.61 -27.93
N ASP A 190 20.22 -6.49 -28.04
CA ASP A 190 21.16 -6.64 -26.94
C ASP A 190 21.68 -5.26 -26.52
N CYS A 191 22.03 -5.13 -25.24
CA CYS A 191 22.75 -3.95 -24.79
C CYS A 191 24.23 -4.10 -25.12
N ILE A 192 24.73 -3.28 -26.05
CA ILE A 192 26.12 -3.32 -26.50
C ILE A 192 26.73 -1.94 -26.29
N SER A 193 27.55 -1.82 -25.25
CA SER A 193 28.21 -0.57 -24.85
C SER A 193 27.20 0.55 -24.53
N GLY A 194 26.13 0.20 -23.81
CA GLY A 194 25.13 1.16 -23.34
C GLY A 194 24.14 1.61 -24.40
N ILE A 195 24.08 0.91 -25.52
CA ILE A 195 23.14 1.19 -26.60
C ILE A 195 22.44 -0.11 -26.96
N CYS A 196 21.11 -0.09 -26.97
CA CYS A 196 20.32 -1.19 -27.50
C CYS A 196 20.57 -1.28 -29.00
N LYS A 197 21.17 -2.39 -29.43
CA LYS A 197 21.50 -2.65 -30.83
C LYS A 197 20.97 -4.01 -31.21
N PHE A 198 20.60 -4.16 -32.48
CA PHE A 198 20.50 -5.49 -33.04
C PHE A 198 21.91 -6.09 -33.11
N PRO A 199 22.06 -7.41 -32.89
CA PRO A 199 23.31 -8.10 -33.16
C PRO A 199 23.77 -7.82 -34.60
N GLU A 200 25.08 -7.76 -34.87
CA GLU A 200 25.64 -7.41 -36.21
C GLU A 200 25.12 -8.31 -37.35
N TYR A 201 24.55 -9.47 -37.03
CA TYR A 201 23.96 -10.42 -37.96
C TYR A 201 22.45 -10.23 -38.16
N CYS A 202 21.85 -9.09 -37.76
CA CYS A 202 20.41 -8.85 -37.87
C CYS A 202 20.11 -7.44 -38.42
N GLY A 203 19.13 -7.34 -39.31
CA GLY A 203 18.69 -6.14 -40.01
C GLY A 203 19.26 -5.99 -41.43
N ASP A 204 19.65 -7.07 -42.12
CA ASP A 204 20.12 -7.05 -43.51
C ASP A 204 19.08 -7.58 -44.53
N ASP A 205 17.84 -7.78 -44.08
CA ASP A 205 16.71 -8.34 -44.85
C ASP A 205 16.94 -9.78 -45.35
N ALA A 206 17.97 -10.50 -44.88
CA ALA A 206 18.32 -11.82 -45.37
C ALA A 206 18.57 -12.85 -44.25
N CYS A 207 17.65 -13.81 -44.08
CA CYS A 207 17.80 -14.88 -43.09
C CYS A 207 18.96 -15.86 -43.40
N ASN A 208 20.16 -15.61 -42.88
CA ASN A 208 21.36 -16.43 -43.12
C ASN A 208 21.52 -17.59 -42.12
N SER A 209 22.53 -18.46 -42.31
CA SER A 209 22.73 -19.66 -41.48
C SER A 209 23.06 -19.41 -40.00
N ASN A 210 23.45 -18.17 -39.64
CA ASN A 210 23.71 -17.76 -38.26
C ASN A 210 22.50 -17.06 -37.61
N GLU A 211 21.42 -16.91 -38.37
CA GLU A 211 20.19 -16.27 -37.94
C GLU A 211 19.07 -17.30 -37.84
N ASN A 212 18.12 -17.02 -36.97
CA ASN A 212 16.89 -17.78 -36.85
C ASN A 212 15.83 -16.91 -36.20
N CYS A 213 14.59 -17.39 -36.16
CA CYS A 213 13.46 -16.64 -35.62
C CYS A 213 13.61 -16.21 -34.14
N GLY A 214 14.54 -16.81 -33.39
CA GLY A 214 14.80 -16.49 -31.99
C GLY A 214 16.00 -15.55 -31.78
N THR A 215 16.92 -15.48 -32.74
CA THR A 215 18.10 -14.59 -32.69
C THR A 215 17.95 -13.36 -33.58
N CYS A 216 17.14 -13.41 -34.63
CA CYS A 216 16.82 -12.30 -35.50
C CYS A 216 15.42 -12.46 -36.14
N ALA A 217 14.36 -12.13 -35.39
CA ALA A 217 13.00 -12.25 -35.93
C ALA A 217 12.66 -11.19 -36.99
N GLU A 218 13.47 -10.14 -37.16
CA GLU A 218 13.26 -9.14 -38.21
C GLU A 218 13.48 -9.78 -39.59
N ASP A 219 14.64 -10.41 -39.80
CA ASP A 219 15.00 -11.04 -41.08
C ASP A 219 14.47 -12.48 -41.20
N CYS A 220 14.39 -13.21 -40.08
CA CYS A 220 13.93 -14.60 -40.00
C CYS A 220 12.52 -14.74 -39.39
N ALA A 221 11.66 -13.74 -39.60
CA ALA A 221 10.27 -13.79 -39.15
C ALA A 221 9.59 -15.10 -39.62
N CYS A 222 8.93 -15.80 -38.70
CA CYS A 222 8.19 -16.99 -39.06
C CYS A 222 7.01 -16.66 -39.99
N ALA A 223 6.80 -17.48 -41.01
CA ALA A 223 5.69 -17.33 -41.94
C ALA A 223 4.33 -17.45 -41.21
N LYS A 224 3.25 -16.96 -41.84
CA LYS A 224 1.89 -17.02 -41.29
C LYS A 224 1.54 -18.45 -40.82
N ASN A 225 0.94 -18.55 -39.63
CA ASN A 225 0.57 -19.80 -38.95
C ASN A 225 1.73 -20.65 -38.40
N THR A 226 2.95 -20.10 -38.39
CA THR A 226 4.11 -20.67 -37.70
C THR A 226 4.60 -19.71 -36.61
N ARG A 227 5.11 -20.25 -35.50
CA ARG A 227 5.64 -19.48 -34.36
C ARG A 227 7.07 -19.89 -34.08
N CYS A 228 7.86 -19.00 -33.51
CA CYS A 228 9.21 -19.35 -33.11
C CYS A 228 9.20 -20.13 -31.80
N GLU A 229 9.69 -21.36 -31.83
CA GLU A 229 9.85 -22.21 -30.65
C GLU A 229 11.23 -22.85 -30.73
N LEU A 230 12.07 -22.64 -29.70
CA LEU A 230 13.45 -23.11 -29.66
C LEU A 230 14.26 -22.77 -30.94
N ASN A 231 14.23 -21.50 -31.33
CA ASN A 231 14.96 -20.97 -32.50
C ASN A 231 14.54 -21.60 -33.84
N LYS A 232 13.35 -22.21 -33.91
CA LYS A 232 12.79 -22.79 -35.14
C LYS A 232 11.33 -22.39 -35.32
N CYS A 233 10.95 -22.15 -36.57
CA CYS A 233 9.53 -21.95 -36.89
C CYS A 233 8.81 -23.29 -36.86
N VAL A 234 7.89 -23.43 -35.90
CA VAL A 234 7.01 -24.59 -35.80
C VAL A 234 5.59 -24.19 -36.20
N THR A 235 4.92 -25.06 -36.93
CA THR A 235 3.51 -24.88 -37.26
C THR A 235 2.67 -24.97 -35.99
N TYR A 236 1.90 -23.92 -35.71
CA TYR A 236 0.95 -23.90 -34.59
C TYR A 236 -0.51 -23.78 -35.06
N CYS A 237 -0.73 -23.68 -36.37
CA CYS A 237 -2.02 -23.42 -36.99
C CYS A 237 -1.98 -23.68 -38.51
N GLY A 238 -3.14 -23.79 -39.18
CA GLY A 238 -3.31 -23.75 -40.64
C GLY A 238 -3.38 -25.10 -41.37
N ASN A 239 -3.61 -26.22 -40.66
CA ASN A 239 -3.78 -27.54 -41.27
C ASN A 239 -5.28 -27.90 -41.48
N GLY A 240 -6.21 -27.07 -40.99
CA GLY A 240 -7.66 -27.24 -41.12
C GLY A 240 -8.30 -28.19 -40.10
N ILE A 241 -7.56 -28.65 -39.09
CA ILE A 241 -8.03 -29.52 -38.01
C ILE A 241 -7.68 -28.85 -36.68
N CYS A 242 -8.65 -28.58 -35.81
CA CYS A 242 -8.37 -28.03 -34.49
C CYS A 242 -7.86 -29.12 -33.53
N GLU A 243 -6.54 -29.16 -33.31
CA GLU A 243 -5.90 -30.10 -32.39
C GLU A 243 -5.94 -29.60 -30.93
N SER A 244 -5.74 -30.50 -29.96
CA SER A 244 -5.84 -30.16 -28.52
C SER A 244 -4.83 -29.09 -28.06
N ASN A 245 -3.66 -29.02 -28.70
CA ASN A 245 -2.58 -28.05 -28.48
C ASN A 245 -2.81 -26.70 -29.18
N GLU A 246 -3.85 -26.58 -30.00
CA GLU A 246 -4.18 -25.38 -30.78
C GLU A 246 -5.32 -24.55 -30.15
N LYS A 247 -6.05 -25.14 -29.20
CA LYS A 247 -7.16 -24.51 -28.47
C LYS A 247 -6.73 -23.21 -27.79
N GLY A 248 -7.48 -22.14 -27.99
CA GLY A 248 -7.20 -20.79 -27.44
C GLY A 248 -6.05 -20.02 -28.10
N ILE A 249 -5.24 -20.64 -28.97
CA ILE A 249 -4.04 -20.02 -29.58
C ILE A 249 -4.18 -19.89 -31.11
N CYS A 250 -4.81 -20.86 -31.79
CA CYS A 250 -4.97 -20.90 -33.24
C CYS A 250 -6.38 -20.49 -33.68
N LYS A 251 -6.55 -19.22 -34.06
CA LYS A 251 -7.83 -18.70 -34.54
C LYS A 251 -8.25 -19.22 -35.92
N ALA A 252 -7.29 -19.60 -36.77
CA ALA A 252 -7.59 -20.00 -38.15
C ALA A 252 -8.30 -21.36 -38.21
N ASP A 253 -7.84 -22.35 -37.43
CA ASP A 253 -8.41 -23.69 -37.42
C ASP A 253 -9.46 -23.87 -36.31
N CYS A 254 -9.25 -23.30 -35.11
CA CYS A 254 -10.14 -23.50 -33.95
C CYS A 254 -11.25 -22.45 -33.80
N LYS A 255 -11.27 -21.37 -34.59
CA LYS A 255 -12.36 -20.37 -34.66
C LYS A 255 -12.94 -19.94 -33.29
N TRP A 256 -12.08 -19.72 -32.30
CA TRP A 256 -12.40 -19.27 -30.91
C TRP A 256 -12.92 -20.32 -29.91
N CYS A 257 -12.90 -21.61 -30.24
CA CYS A 257 -13.28 -22.63 -29.25
C CYS A 257 -12.35 -22.66 -28.02
N GLY A 258 -12.94 -22.68 -26.82
CA GLY A 258 -12.32 -22.77 -25.50
C GLY A 258 -12.45 -21.52 -24.61
N ASP A 259 -13.33 -20.56 -24.90
CA ASP A 259 -13.48 -19.30 -24.16
C ASP A 259 -14.71 -19.27 -23.23
N SER A 260 -15.38 -20.41 -23.05
CA SER A 260 -16.61 -20.57 -22.26
C SER A 260 -17.83 -19.80 -22.79
N SER A 261 -17.80 -19.29 -24.02
CA SER A 261 -18.91 -18.51 -24.60
C SER A 261 -19.25 -18.94 -26.03
N CYS A 262 -20.46 -19.44 -26.26
CA CYS A 262 -20.90 -19.83 -27.60
C CYS A 262 -21.33 -18.61 -28.45
N ASN A 263 -20.43 -18.08 -29.27
CA ASN A 263 -20.61 -16.83 -30.02
C ASN A 263 -20.24 -16.95 -31.51
N GLY A 264 -20.75 -16.06 -32.37
CA GLY A 264 -20.32 -15.97 -33.77
C GLY A 264 -20.74 -17.17 -34.66
N ASN A 265 -19.80 -17.77 -35.41
CA ASN A 265 -20.03 -18.90 -36.33
C ASN A 265 -19.76 -20.28 -35.66
N GLU A 266 -19.79 -20.32 -34.32
CA GLU A 266 -19.63 -21.53 -33.53
C GLU A 266 -20.93 -22.34 -33.49
N ASP A 267 -20.81 -23.66 -33.52
CA ASP A 267 -21.93 -24.59 -33.33
C ASP A 267 -21.43 -25.80 -32.54
N TYR A 268 -22.35 -26.57 -31.95
CA TYR A 268 -21.98 -27.72 -31.10
C TYR A 268 -21.10 -28.76 -31.83
N LYS A 269 -21.15 -28.85 -33.17
CA LYS A 269 -20.32 -29.81 -33.94
C LYS A 269 -18.88 -29.34 -34.06
N LYS A 270 -18.67 -28.03 -34.11
CA LYS A 270 -17.34 -27.40 -34.23
C LYS A 270 -16.73 -27.04 -32.89
N CYS A 271 -17.55 -26.72 -31.89
CA CYS A 271 -17.11 -26.37 -30.55
C CYS A 271 -18.04 -26.92 -29.46
N PRO A 272 -18.03 -28.24 -29.21
CA PRO A 272 -18.88 -28.87 -28.19
C PRO A 272 -18.50 -28.50 -26.74
N GLN A 273 -17.37 -27.80 -26.53
CA GLN A 273 -16.95 -27.36 -25.19
C GLN A 273 -17.65 -26.08 -24.75
N ASP A 274 -17.88 -25.14 -25.66
CA ASP A 274 -18.51 -23.84 -25.35
C ASP A 274 -19.96 -23.78 -25.81
N CYS A 275 -20.31 -24.48 -26.90
CA CYS A 275 -21.66 -24.55 -27.42
C CYS A 275 -22.36 -25.82 -26.95
N GLU A 276 -23.35 -25.64 -26.08
CA GLU A 276 -24.26 -26.71 -25.69
C GLU A 276 -24.98 -27.27 -26.92
N ARG A 277 -25.20 -28.59 -26.92
CA ARG A 277 -25.99 -29.24 -27.96
C ARG A 277 -27.43 -28.68 -27.89
N PRO A 278 -27.98 -28.14 -28.99
CA PRO A 278 -29.36 -27.66 -28.99
C PRO A 278 -30.33 -28.82 -28.74
N ILE A 279 -31.33 -28.60 -27.88
CA ILE A 279 -32.42 -29.54 -27.63
C ILE A 279 -33.28 -29.63 -28.90
N ILE A 280 -33.29 -30.78 -29.55
CA ILE A 280 -34.00 -31.00 -30.82
C ILE A 280 -34.86 -32.25 -30.69
N CYS A 281 -36.19 -32.08 -30.70
CA CYS A 281 -37.06 -33.24 -30.80
C CYS A 281 -37.03 -33.86 -32.22
N SER A 282 -37.25 -35.17 -32.30
CA SER A 282 -37.25 -36.06 -33.49
C SER A 282 -35.89 -36.52 -34.01
N ASP A 283 -34.82 -36.40 -33.23
CA ASP A 283 -33.49 -36.92 -33.59
C ASP A 283 -33.23 -38.36 -33.07
N LYS A 284 -34.23 -38.97 -32.39
CA LYS A 284 -34.21 -40.33 -31.83
C LYS A 284 -33.16 -40.55 -30.73
N ILE A 285 -32.62 -39.50 -30.16
CA ILE A 285 -31.75 -39.54 -29.00
C ILE A 285 -32.52 -38.90 -27.85
N CYS A 286 -32.38 -39.47 -26.64
CA CYS A 286 -32.97 -38.91 -25.45
C CYS A 286 -31.86 -38.38 -24.55
N ASP A 287 -31.61 -37.08 -24.59
CA ASP A 287 -30.65 -36.39 -23.72
C ASP A 287 -31.31 -35.98 -22.38
N ASN A 288 -30.50 -35.75 -21.34
CA ASN A 288 -31.01 -35.31 -20.03
C ASN A 288 -31.69 -33.93 -20.17
N ASN A 289 -32.93 -33.81 -19.69
CA ASN A 289 -33.82 -32.63 -19.76
C ASN A 289 -34.61 -32.45 -21.07
N GLU A 290 -34.63 -33.43 -21.98
CA GLU A 290 -35.50 -33.37 -23.17
C GLU A 290 -36.93 -33.78 -22.83
N ASN A 291 -37.87 -32.84 -22.94
CA ASN A 291 -39.31 -33.10 -22.74
C ASN A 291 -39.99 -33.59 -24.04
N CYS A 292 -39.27 -34.33 -24.89
CA CYS A 292 -39.69 -34.74 -26.23
C CYS A 292 -40.26 -36.17 -26.20
N CYS A 293 -41.59 -36.29 -26.31
CA CYS A 293 -42.27 -37.56 -26.09
C CYS A 293 -42.09 -38.60 -27.21
N ILE A 294 -41.77 -38.17 -28.42
CA ILE A 294 -41.48 -39.09 -29.54
C ILE A 294 -40.08 -39.72 -29.41
N ASP A 295 -39.13 -39.02 -28.78
CA ASP A 295 -37.75 -39.49 -28.63
C ASP A 295 -37.54 -40.25 -27.31
N CYS A 296 -38.04 -39.71 -26.20
CA CYS A 296 -37.83 -40.24 -24.85
C CYS A 296 -38.99 -41.10 -24.31
N GLY A 297 -40.20 -40.98 -24.89
CA GLY A 297 -41.43 -41.40 -24.23
C GLY A 297 -41.85 -40.44 -23.11
N CYS A 298 -43.07 -40.60 -22.58
CA CYS A 298 -43.54 -39.83 -21.42
C CYS A 298 -43.62 -40.69 -20.17
N ASP A 299 -43.29 -40.08 -19.04
CA ASP A 299 -43.48 -40.67 -17.72
C ASP A 299 -44.98 -40.85 -17.38
N ILE A 300 -45.24 -41.75 -16.43
CA ILE A 300 -46.60 -42.07 -15.97
C ILE A 300 -47.30 -40.81 -15.47
N GLY A 301 -48.42 -40.44 -16.10
CA GLY A 301 -49.21 -39.24 -15.77
C GLY A 301 -49.12 -38.12 -16.82
N TYR A 302 -48.26 -38.27 -17.82
CA TYR A 302 -48.12 -37.33 -18.93
C TYR A 302 -48.58 -37.95 -20.26
N GLU A 303 -49.19 -37.13 -21.11
CA GLU A 303 -49.59 -37.47 -22.47
C GLU A 303 -48.74 -36.71 -23.48
N CYS A 304 -48.49 -37.36 -24.62
CA CYS A 304 -47.72 -36.78 -25.70
C CYS A 304 -48.63 -35.89 -26.56
N ILE A 305 -48.47 -34.57 -26.44
CA ILE A 305 -49.19 -33.60 -27.27
C ILE A 305 -48.17 -32.79 -28.04
N SER A 306 -48.27 -32.82 -29.38
CA SER A 306 -47.38 -32.06 -30.28
C SER A 306 -45.89 -32.26 -30.00
N ASN A 307 -45.48 -33.49 -29.72
CA ASN A 307 -44.11 -33.89 -29.38
C ASN A 307 -43.55 -33.30 -28.06
N SER A 308 -44.41 -32.89 -27.13
CA SER A 308 -44.02 -32.62 -25.74
C SER A 308 -44.85 -33.42 -24.75
N CYS A 309 -44.23 -33.87 -23.65
CA CYS A 309 -45.00 -34.45 -22.54
C CYS A 309 -45.72 -33.34 -21.79
N VAL A 310 -47.04 -33.43 -21.75
CA VAL A 310 -47.92 -32.54 -21.00
C VAL A 310 -48.73 -33.34 -20.00
N LEU A 311 -49.00 -32.77 -18.83
CA LEU A 311 -49.70 -33.48 -17.76
C LEU A 311 -51.12 -33.86 -18.23
N ALA A 312 -51.44 -35.15 -18.21
CA ALA A 312 -52.69 -35.68 -18.77
C ALA A 312 -53.89 -35.51 -17.82
N TYR A 313 -53.61 -35.28 -16.53
CA TYR A 313 -54.58 -35.30 -15.44
C TYR A 313 -54.52 -34.00 -14.66
N GLU A 314 -55.67 -33.48 -14.22
CA GLU A 314 -55.72 -32.30 -13.34
C GLU A 314 -55.18 -32.63 -11.95
N CYS A 315 -55.26 -33.90 -11.55
CA CYS A 315 -54.68 -34.42 -10.31
C CYS A 315 -54.38 -35.91 -10.44
N ILE A 316 -53.36 -36.38 -9.73
CA ILE A 316 -53.08 -37.81 -9.51
C ILE A 316 -53.46 -38.20 -8.08
N SER A 317 -53.48 -37.22 -7.18
CA SER A 317 -53.74 -37.36 -5.76
C SER A 317 -54.45 -36.12 -5.21
N ASN A 318 -55.01 -36.24 -4.00
CA ASN A 318 -55.69 -35.11 -3.36
C ASN A 318 -54.77 -33.90 -3.09
N SER A 319 -53.44 -34.08 -3.03
CA SER A 319 -52.50 -32.96 -2.83
C SER A 319 -52.34 -32.08 -4.06
N ASP A 320 -52.75 -32.55 -5.22
CA ASP A 320 -52.70 -31.79 -6.47
C ASP A 320 -53.92 -30.85 -6.61
N CYS A 321 -54.92 -30.99 -5.73
CA CYS A 321 -56.17 -30.23 -5.74
C CYS A 321 -56.21 -29.08 -4.72
N GLY A 322 -56.97 -28.03 -5.04
CA GLY A 322 -57.18 -26.88 -4.17
C GLY A 322 -58.08 -27.18 -2.96
N GLY A 323 -58.10 -26.29 -1.96
CA GLY A 323 -58.84 -26.48 -0.72
C GLY A 323 -60.35 -26.69 -0.91
N ASN A 324 -60.87 -27.80 -0.35
CA ASN A 324 -62.23 -28.35 -0.45
C ASN A 324 -62.54 -29.19 -1.71
N GLU A 325 -61.53 -29.47 -2.54
CA GLU A 325 -61.61 -30.42 -3.64
C GLU A 325 -60.91 -31.73 -3.30
N VAL A 326 -61.39 -32.83 -3.89
CA VAL A 326 -60.75 -34.15 -3.82
C VAL A 326 -60.52 -34.68 -5.23
N CYS A 327 -59.42 -35.39 -5.41
CA CYS A 327 -59.09 -35.99 -6.69
C CYS A 327 -59.96 -37.24 -6.89
N ILE A 328 -60.92 -37.15 -7.81
CA ILE A 328 -61.79 -38.26 -8.18
C ILE A 328 -61.66 -38.47 -9.68
N ASN A 329 -61.22 -39.67 -10.07
CA ASN A 329 -61.00 -40.05 -11.47
C ASN A 329 -60.16 -39.00 -12.23
N ASN A 330 -59.04 -38.59 -11.62
CA ASN A 330 -58.04 -37.70 -12.20
C ASN A 330 -58.53 -36.25 -12.46
N LYS A 331 -59.62 -35.84 -11.80
CA LYS A 331 -60.12 -34.46 -11.76
C LYS A 331 -60.37 -33.99 -10.33
N CYS A 332 -60.11 -32.71 -10.07
CA CYS A 332 -60.41 -32.10 -8.78
C CYS A 332 -61.90 -31.76 -8.69
N VAL A 333 -62.61 -32.33 -7.70
CA VAL A 333 -64.06 -32.17 -7.53
C VAL A 333 -64.38 -31.67 -6.12
N LEU A 334 -65.24 -30.64 -6.02
CA LEU A 334 -65.68 -30.04 -4.75
C LEU A 334 -66.55 -31.00 -3.91
N VAL A 335 -66.28 -31.08 -2.59
CA VAL A 335 -67.11 -31.87 -1.65
C VAL A 335 -68.19 -31.00 -1.02
N ALA A 336 -69.47 -31.25 -1.35
CA ALA A 336 -70.61 -30.54 -0.75
C ALA A 336 -71.02 -31.15 0.60
N GLN A 337 -71.02 -30.34 1.67
CA GLN A 337 -71.53 -30.71 3.00
C GLN A 337 -73.02 -30.37 3.11
N ASN A 338 -73.90 -31.36 3.34
CA ASN A 338 -75.27 -31.13 3.83
C ASN A 338 -75.83 -32.32 4.64
N THR A 339 -76.68 -31.97 5.60
CA THR A 339 -77.01 -32.59 6.90
C THR A 339 -78.39 -33.30 6.93
N ILE A 340 -78.73 -33.90 8.10
CA ILE A 340 -80.10 -34.21 8.65
C ILE A 340 -80.68 -35.62 8.27
N LYS A 341 -81.28 -36.50 9.10
CA LYS A 341 -81.71 -36.58 10.53
C LYS A 341 -82.03 -38.04 10.93
N GLU A 342 -82.14 -38.23 12.25
CA GLU A 342 -82.67 -39.34 13.07
C GLU A 342 -83.64 -40.37 12.46
N GLY A 343 -83.38 -41.64 12.79
CA GLY A 343 -84.37 -42.62 13.26
C GLY A 343 -85.50 -43.05 12.32
N GLN A 344 -85.33 -44.20 11.64
CA GLN A 344 -86.44 -45.14 11.42
C GLN A 344 -85.97 -46.57 11.06
N ASN A 345 -86.70 -47.51 11.64
CA ASN A 345 -86.48 -48.96 11.75
C ASN A 345 -86.19 -49.74 10.46
N VAL A 346 -85.25 -50.68 10.58
CA VAL A 346 -84.83 -51.72 9.61
C VAL A 346 -85.96 -52.74 9.26
N LEU A 347 -87.16 -52.62 9.84
CA LEU A 347 -88.23 -53.62 9.71
C LEU A 347 -89.26 -53.35 8.59
N GLN A 348 -89.26 -52.16 7.98
CA GLN A 348 -90.25 -51.81 6.93
C GLN A 348 -89.81 -52.17 5.50
N VAL A 349 -88.52 -52.46 5.26
CA VAL A 349 -88.04 -52.89 3.93
C VAL A 349 -88.21 -54.40 3.73
N VAL A 350 -88.23 -55.18 4.83
CA VAL A 350 -88.35 -56.66 4.78
C VAL A 350 -89.75 -57.14 4.39
N ILE A 351 -90.81 -56.34 4.59
CA ILE A 351 -92.20 -56.76 4.30
C ILE A 351 -92.59 -56.56 2.83
N LYS A 352 -91.86 -55.77 2.04
CA LYS A 352 -92.08 -55.73 0.58
C LYS A 352 -91.54 -56.96 -0.16
N TRP A 353 -90.64 -57.73 0.46
CA TRP A 353 -90.11 -58.96 -0.13
C TRP A 353 -90.98 -60.20 0.12
N PHE A 354 -91.94 -60.15 1.06
CA PHE A 354 -92.71 -61.34 1.46
C PHE A 354 -94.12 -61.50 0.84
N PHE A 355 -94.63 -60.57 0.01
CA PHE A 355 -95.99 -60.68 -0.57
C PHE A 355 -96.18 -60.20 -2.03
N GLY A 356 -95.14 -60.26 -2.86
CA GLY A 356 -95.28 -60.18 -4.32
C GLY A 356 -94.05 -60.78 -4.99
N LEU A 357 -94.09 -61.86 -5.78
CA LEU A 357 -95.18 -62.41 -6.57
C LEU A 357 -94.99 -63.93 -6.71
N PHE A 358 -95.92 -64.67 -6.11
CA PHE A 358 -96.49 -65.85 -6.76
C PHE A 358 -97.14 -65.38 -8.07
N ARG A 359 -96.42 -65.50 -9.21
CA ARG A 359 -96.96 -65.72 -10.57
C ARG A 359 -95.84 -65.69 -11.63
N ARG A 360 -95.01 -66.73 -11.66
CA ARG A 360 -94.93 -67.69 -12.78
C ARG A 360 -94.00 -68.83 -12.43
#